data_AF-A0A7S0CAY5-F1
#
_entry.id   AF-A0A7S0CAY5-F1
#
_cell.length_a   1.000
_cell.length_b   1.000
_cell.length_c   1.000
_cell.angle_alpha   90.00
_cell.angle_beta   90.00
_cell.angle_gamma   90.00
#
_symmetry.space_group_name_H-M   'P 1'
#
loop_
_entity.id
_entity.type
_entity.pdbx_description
1 polymer ?
#
loop_
_entity_poly.entity_id
_entity_poly.type
_entity_poly.pdbx_seq_one_letter_code
_entity_poly.pdbx_strand_id
1 'polypeptide(L)'
;GVDPAALVLLAQPYPHLVEIINRDLEHLRSIMMISEACILLCGCGGSNPPNPSSTTNFLATHSNTVCHILKKSIGQVRPKGVTYCMLVLEALLRRYPTDGGSMLMQSGIVGVMLQSAAEHYCCVCVGGLNSMADDVRRQQQWEPEC
;
A
#
# COMPACT_ATOMS: atom_id res chain seq x y z
N GLY A 1 -22.82 -18.80 1.02
CA GLY A 1 -22.48 -17.86 -0.07
C GLY A 1 -22.71 -16.47 0.45
N VAL A 2 -21.81 -15.53 0.18
CA VAL A 2 -22.02 -14.12 0.52
C VAL A 2 -23.03 -13.53 -0.48
N ASP A 3 -24.00 -12.77 0.02
CA ASP A 3 -25.00 -12.12 -0.82
C ASP A 3 -24.32 -11.08 -1.75
N PRO A 4 -24.48 -11.17 -3.09
CA PRO A 4 -23.90 -10.20 -4.01
C PRO A 4 -24.37 -8.77 -3.75
N ALA A 5 -25.59 -8.57 -3.23
CA ALA A 5 -26.06 -7.23 -2.86
C ALA A 5 -25.26 -6.65 -1.68
N ALA A 6 -24.87 -7.48 -0.73
CA ALA A 6 -24.03 -7.06 0.39
C ALA A 6 -22.61 -6.67 -0.06
N LEU A 7 -22.07 -7.33 -1.08
CA LEU A 7 -20.77 -6.98 -1.67
C LEU A 7 -20.78 -5.61 -2.35
N VAL A 8 -21.86 -5.27 -3.04
CA VAL A 8 -22.04 -3.95 -3.66
C VAL A 8 -22.12 -2.85 -2.60
N LEU A 9 -22.84 -3.09 -1.50
CA LEU A 9 -22.93 -2.16 -0.37
C LEU A 9 -21.56 -1.92 0.30
N LEU A 10 -20.71 -2.96 0.37
CA LEU A 10 -19.35 -2.84 0.89
C LEU A 10 -18.46 -1.95 0.00
N ALA A 11 -18.62 -2.04 -1.32
CA ALA A 11 -17.82 -1.28 -2.29
C ALA A 11 -18.33 0.16 -2.53
N GLN A 12 -19.59 0.45 -2.24
CA GLN A 12 -20.18 1.78 -2.42
C GLN A 12 -19.40 2.95 -1.76
N PRO A 13 -18.96 2.86 -0.49
CA PRO A 13 -18.22 3.94 0.14
C PRO A 13 -16.77 4.07 -0.36
N TYR A 14 -16.28 3.10 -1.15
CA TYR A 14 -14.86 2.97 -1.50
C TYR A 14 -14.25 4.22 -2.16
N PRO A 15 -14.93 4.94 -3.08
CA PRO A 15 -14.40 6.18 -3.65
C PRO A 15 -14.13 7.27 -2.60
N HIS A 16 -14.91 7.32 -1.52
CA HIS A 16 -14.78 8.33 -0.47
C HIS A 16 -13.52 8.11 0.39
N LEU A 17 -12.92 6.91 0.37
CA LEU A 17 -11.67 6.63 1.07
C LEU A 17 -10.52 7.50 0.56
N VAL A 18 -10.59 7.98 -0.69
CA VAL A 18 -9.63 8.95 -1.26
C VAL A 18 -9.69 10.28 -0.52
N GLU A 19 -10.87 10.74 -0.15
CA GLU A 19 -11.00 12.00 0.58
C GLU A 19 -10.49 11.85 2.01
N ILE A 20 -10.79 10.71 2.64
CA ILE A 20 -10.34 10.42 4.01
C ILE A 20 -8.81 10.34 4.06
N ILE A 21 -8.18 9.56 3.19
CA ILE A 21 -6.71 9.40 3.19
C ILE A 21 -5.95 10.70 2.84
N ASN A 22 -6.60 11.62 2.11
CA ASN A 22 -6.00 12.92 1.82
C ASN A 22 -6.11 13.91 2.97
N ARG A 23 -7.10 13.74 3.85
CA ARG A 23 -7.26 14.57 5.06
C ARG A 23 -6.44 14.04 6.22
N ASP A 24 -6.41 12.73 6.41
CA ASP A 24 -5.85 12.12 7.60
C ASP A 24 -5.30 10.70 7.34
N LEU A 25 -4.07 10.47 7.81
CA LEU A 25 -3.39 9.18 7.74
C LEU A 25 -3.52 8.33 9.01
N GLU A 26 -4.09 8.85 10.10
CA GLU A 26 -4.34 8.08 11.33
C GLU A 26 -5.23 6.86 11.06
N HIS A 27 -6.16 7.01 10.11
CA HIS A 27 -7.10 5.96 9.71
C HIS A 27 -6.54 5.01 8.63
N LEU A 28 -5.27 5.14 8.25
CA LEU A 28 -4.68 4.39 7.15
C LEU A 28 -4.83 2.87 7.30
N ARG A 29 -4.64 2.35 8.52
CA ARG A 29 -4.82 0.91 8.80
C ARG A 29 -6.23 0.45 8.44
N SER A 30 -7.25 1.19 8.86
CA SER A 30 -8.66 0.87 8.57
C SER A 30 -8.94 0.95 7.08
N ILE A 31 -8.43 1.97 6.40
CA ILE A 31 -8.57 2.13 4.94
C ILE A 31 -7.93 0.94 4.20
N MET A 32 -6.75 0.49 4.63
CA MET A 32 -6.07 -0.66 4.04
C MET A 32 -6.82 -1.97 4.28
N MET A 33 -7.35 -2.19 5.50
CA MET A 33 -8.19 -3.36 5.79
C MET A 33 -9.50 -3.37 4.98
N ILE A 34 -10.14 -2.21 4.79
CA ILE A 34 -11.32 -2.09 3.93
C ILE A 34 -10.95 -2.40 2.48
N SER A 35 -9.81 -1.88 2.00
CA SER A 35 -9.29 -2.14 0.65
C SER A 35 -9.02 -3.62 0.41
N GLU A 36 -8.35 -4.27 1.36
CA GLU A 36 -8.12 -5.71 1.33
C GLU A 36 -9.45 -6.48 1.29
N ALA A 37 -10.39 -6.17 2.19
CA ALA A 37 -11.68 -6.84 2.25
C ALA A 37 -12.47 -6.69 0.94
N CYS A 38 -12.53 -5.48 0.37
CA CYS A 38 -13.18 -5.24 -0.92
C CYS A 38 -12.54 -6.06 -2.05
N ILE A 39 -11.21 -6.12 -2.10
CA ILE A 39 -10.47 -6.90 -3.12
C ILE A 39 -10.78 -8.39 -2.97
N LEU A 40 -10.71 -8.92 -1.75
CA LEU A 40 -10.92 -10.35 -1.49
C LEU A 40 -12.37 -10.78 -1.71
N LEU A 41 -13.34 -9.96 -1.30
CA LEU A 41 -14.75 -10.31 -1.29
C LEU A 41 -15.46 -9.96 -2.60
N CYS A 42 -15.18 -8.78 -3.17
CA CYS A 42 -15.85 -8.31 -4.39
C CYS A 42 -15.21 -8.86 -5.68
N GLY A 43 -14.08 -9.57 -5.57
CA GLY A 43 -13.48 -10.28 -6.70
C GLY A 43 -14.08 -11.65 -7.00
N CYS A 44 -15.03 -12.15 -6.20
CA CYS A 44 -15.65 -13.46 -6.33
C CYS A 44 -16.72 -13.57 -7.44
N GLY A 45 -16.42 -13.04 -8.62
CA GLY A 45 -17.25 -13.22 -9.83
C GLY A 45 -16.93 -14.44 -10.69
N GLY A 46 -16.32 -15.46 -10.09
CA GLY A 46 -16.00 -16.72 -10.76
C GLY A 46 -17.10 -17.76 -10.55
N SER A 47 -18.26 -17.59 -11.18
CA SER A 47 -19.11 -18.73 -11.50
C SER A 47 -18.93 -19.05 -12.97
N ASN A 48 -18.21 -20.14 -13.26
CA ASN A 48 -18.55 -20.92 -14.44
C ASN A 48 -19.92 -21.56 -14.16
N PRO A 49 -20.94 -21.41 -15.03
CA PRO A 49 -20.88 -20.84 -16.38
C PRO A 49 -21.15 -19.32 -16.41
N PRO A 50 -20.71 -18.63 -17.48
CA PRO A 50 -20.79 -17.18 -17.62
C PRO A 50 -22.23 -16.76 -17.89
N ASN A 51 -22.92 -16.25 -16.87
CA ASN A 51 -24.08 -15.41 -17.11
C ASN A 51 -23.60 -13.97 -17.39
N PRO A 52 -23.93 -13.39 -18.55
CA PRO A 52 -23.34 -12.13 -19.04
C PRO A 52 -23.86 -10.86 -18.34
N SER A 53 -24.47 -10.93 -17.15
CA SER A 53 -25.27 -9.81 -16.62
C SER A 53 -24.95 -9.31 -15.21
N SER A 54 -24.12 -9.96 -14.38
CA SER A 54 -23.92 -9.42 -13.03
C SER A 54 -22.70 -9.94 -12.28
N THR A 55 -21.51 -9.50 -12.68
CA THR A 55 -20.36 -9.43 -11.77
C THR A 55 -19.56 -8.20 -12.13
N THR A 56 -19.89 -7.09 -11.45
CA THR A 56 -19.10 -5.87 -11.47
C THR A 56 -17.70 -6.21 -10.96
N ASN A 57 -16.73 -6.28 -11.88
CA ASN A 57 -15.34 -6.49 -11.50
C ASN A 57 -14.88 -5.27 -10.69
N PHE A 58 -14.75 -5.44 -9.36
CA PHE A 58 -14.36 -4.38 -8.43
C PHE A 58 -13.14 -3.60 -8.93
N LEU A 59 -12.13 -4.31 -9.45
CA LEU A 59 -10.92 -3.68 -9.94
C LEU A 59 -11.15 -2.84 -11.21
N ALA A 60 -12.08 -3.25 -12.09
CA ALA A 60 -12.43 -2.46 -13.26
C ALA A 60 -13.07 -1.11 -12.88
N THR A 61 -13.86 -1.08 -11.80
CA THR A 61 -14.53 0.14 -11.32
C THR A 61 -13.63 1.01 -10.45
N HIS A 62 -12.77 0.39 -9.62
CA HIS A 62 -12.06 1.08 -8.54
C HIS A 62 -10.53 1.04 -8.64
N SER A 63 -9.96 0.59 -9.76
CA SER A 63 -8.50 0.54 -10.00
C SER A 63 -7.80 1.88 -9.71
N ASN A 64 -8.37 2.99 -10.19
CA ASN A 64 -7.84 4.33 -9.95
C ASN A 64 -7.82 4.69 -8.45
N THR A 65 -8.88 4.34 -7.72
CA THR A 65 -8.98 4.55 -6.28
C THR A 65 -7.95 3.72 -5.52
N VAL A 66 -7.84 2.42 -5.83
CA VAL A 66 -6.83 1.53 -5.25
C VAL A 66 -5.42 2.09 -5.50
N CYS A 67 -5.14 2.52 -6.73
CA CYS A 67 -3.85 3.10 -7.08
C CYS A 67 -3.55 4.38 -6.29
N HIS A 68 -4.54 5.26 -6.16
CA HIS A 68 -4.39 6.51 -5.43
C HIS A 68 -4.08 6.25 -3.95
N ILE A 69 -4.85 5.36 -3.31
CA ILE A 69 -4.65 4.96 -1.92
C ILE A 69 -3.25 4.39 -1.73
N LEU A 70 -2.82 3.44 -2.57
CA LEU A 70 -1.49 2.82 -2.49
C LEU A 70 -0.37 3.84 -2.67
N LYS A 71 -0.42 4.69 -3.70
CA LYS A 71 0.59 5.74 -3.94
C LYS A 71 0.72 6.70 -2.78
N LYS A 72 -0.42 7.21 -2.29
CA LYS A 72 -0.47 8.16 -1.18
C LYS A 72 0.14 7.54 0.07
N SER A 73 -0.16 6.26 0.30
CA SER A 73 0.33 5.55 1.47
C SER A 73 1.83 5.31 1.37
N ILE A 74 2.31 4.63 0.32
CA ILE A 74 3.72 4.26 0.18
C ILE A 74 4.66 5.46 0.34
N GLY A 75 4.30 6.63 -0.24
CA GLY A 75 5.13 7.83 -0.15
C GLY A 75 5.08 8.57 1.19
N GLN A 76 4.13 8.26 2.08
CA GLN A 76 3.93 9.03 3.31
C GLN A 76 4.06 8.21 4.60
N VAL A 77 3.94 6.88 4.54
CA VAL A 77 4.12 6.06 5.74
C VAL A 77 5.54 5.57 5.94
N ARG A 78 6.07 5.94 7.11
CA ARG A 78 7.16 5.26 7.85
C ARG A 78 6.96 3.72 7.85
N PRO A 79 8.00 2.91 8.13
CA PRO A 79 8.04 1.46 7.87
C PRO A 79 6.82 0.64 8.31
N LYS A 80 6.08 1.06 9.35
CA LYS A 80 4.84 0.42 9.80
C LYS A 80 3.71 0.45 8.77
N GLY A 81 3.59 1.50 7.95
CA GLY A 81 2.52 1.57 6.96
C GLY A 81 2.81 0.83 5.66
N VAL A 82 4.08 0.53 5.38
CA VAL A 82 4.47 -0.38 4.30
C VAL A 82 3.84 -1.75 4.51
N THR A 83 3.79 -2.25 5.76
CA THR A 83 3.14 -3.53 6.08
C THR A 83 1.66 -3.54 5.68
N TYR A 84 0.93 -2.45 5.88
CA TYR A 84 -0.48 -2.38 5.48
C TYR A 84 -0.64 -2.30 3.97
N CYS A 85 0.24 -1.60 3.26
CA CYS A 85 0.26 -1.60 1.80
C CYS A 85 0.54 -3.02 1.25
N MET A 86 1.41 -3.79 1.90
CA MET A 86 1.73 -5.16 1.49
C MET A 86 0.53 -6.10 1.58
N LEU A 87 -0.35 -5.94 2.59
CA LEU A 87 -1.59 -6.72 2.69
C LEU A 87 -2.50 -6.49 1.47
N VAL A 88 -2.68 -5.22 1.09
CA VAL A 88 -3.49 -4.86 -0.09
C VAL A 88 -2.86 -5.36 -1.38
N LEU A 89 -1.53 -5.24 -1.52
CA LEU A 89 -0.80 -5.76 -2.68
C LEU A 89 -0.90 -7.29 -2.79
N GLU A 90 -0.78 -7.99 -1.67
CA GLU A 90 -0.90 -9.45 -1.61
C GLU A 90 -2.32 -9.90 -1.98
N ALA A 91 -3.34 -9.27 -1.40
CA ALA A 91 -4.73 -9.53 -1.75
C ALA A 91 -5.01 -9.25 -3.24
N LEU A 92 -4.47 -8.15 -3.76
CA LEU A 92 -4.62 -7.76 -5.16
C LEU A 92 -3.99 -8.79 -6.09
N LEU A 93 -2.73 -9.18 -5.87
CA LEU A 93 -2.03 -10.13 -6.72
C LEU A 93 -2.56 -11.55 -6.58
N ARG A 94 -3.09 -11.91 -5.41
CA ARG A 94 -3.76 -13.20 -5.19
C ARG A 94 -5.08 -13.28 -5.95
N ARG A 95 -5.88 -12.21 -5.95
CA ARG A 95 -7.23 -12.23 -6.54
C ARG A 95 -7.24 -11.83 -8.01
N TYR A 96 -6.34 -10.93 -8.41
CA TYR A 96 -6.23 -10.34 -9.74
C TYR A 96 -4.76 -10.33 -10.21
N PRO A 97 -4.14 -11.49 -10.43
CA PRO A 97 -2.70 -11.56 -10.76
C PRO A 97 -2.35 -10.76 -12.02
N THR A 98 -3.14 -10.92 -13.09
CA THR A 98 -2.91 -10.24 -14.37
C THR A 98 -3.33 -8.77 -14.33
N ASP A 99 -4.60 -8.50 -13.97
CA ASP A 99 -5.14 -7.14 -13.96
C ASP A 99 -4.47 -6.27 -12.90
N GLY A 100 -4.24 -6.82 -11.70
CA GLY A 100 -3.54 -6.17 -10.61
C GLY A 100 -2.07 -5.90 -10.95
N GLY A 101 -1.36 -6.87 -11.52
CA GLY A 101 0.01 -6.68 -11.99
C GLY A 101 0.13 -5.58 -13.04
N SER A 102 -0.74 -5.61 -14.05
CA SER A 102 -0.82 -4.58 -15.09
C SER A 102 -1.10 -3.19 -14.49
N MET A 103 -2.08 -3.11 -13.58
CA MET A 103 -2.44 -1.87 -12.88
C MET A 103 -1.25 -1.31 -12.07
N LEU A 104 -0.51 -2.15 -11.34
CA LEU A 104 0.64 -1.72 -10.55
C LEU A 104 1.78 -1.18 -11.43
N MET A 105 2.01 -1.81 -12.58
CA MET A 105 3.02 -1.38 -13.55
C MET A 105 2.64 -0.05 -14.20
N GLN A 106 1.41 0.06 -14.73
CA GLN A 106 0.93 1.26 -15.42
C GLN A 106 0.79 2.46 -14.49
N SER A 107 0.41 2.23 -13.24
CA SER A 107 0.30 3.28 -12.24
C SER A 107 1.67 3.77 -11.75
N GLY A 108 2.77 3.07 -12.00
CA GLY A 108 4.10 3.45 -11.51
C GLY A 108 4.26 3.26 -9.99
N ILE A 109 3.36 2.52 -9.34
CA ILE A 109 3.45 2.20 -7.90
C ILE A 109 4.76 1.47 -7.59
N VAL A 110 5.18 0.56 -8.47
CA VAL A 110 6.44 -0.17 -8.34
C VAL A 110 7.63 0.79 -8.25
N GLY A 111 7.65 1.84 -9.07
CA GLY A 111 8.68 2.87 -9.03
C GLY A 111 8.70 3.64 -7.70
N VAL A 112 7.51 4.02 -7.19
CA VAL A 112 7.38 4.69 -5.89
C VAL A 112 7.86 3.78 -4.76
N MET A 113 7.54 2.49 -4.77
CA MET A 113 8.02 1.54 -3.77
C MET A 113 9.55 1.41 -3.79
N LEU A 114 10.15 1.30 -4.98
CA LEU A 114 11.61 1.23 -5.14
C LEU A 114 12.29 2.50 -4.63
N GLN A 115 11.73 3.67 -4.96
CA GLN A 115 12.24 4.95 -4.47
C GLN A 115 12.15 5.05 -2.94
N SER A 116 10.99 4.76 -2.35
CA SER A 116 10.80 4.82 -0.89
C SER A 116 11.68 3.81 -0.14
N ALA A 117 11.94 2.64 -0.74
CA ALA A 117 12.91 1.68 -0.22
C ALA A 117 14.33 2.23 -0.28
N ALA A 118 14.75 2.80 -1.42
CA ALA A 118 16.08 3.40 -1.59
C ALA A 118 16.32 4.56 -0.61
N GLU A 119 15.33 5.42 -0.40
CA GLU A 119 15.39 6.52 0.57
C GLU A 119 15.58 6.00 2.01
N HIS A 120 14.88 4.92 2.38
CA HIS A 120 15.06 4.29 3.69
C HIS A 120 16.46 3.68 3.86
N TYR A 121 16.96 2.95 2.86
CA TYR A 121 18.31 2.38 2.91
C TYR A 121 19.39 3.46 3.00
N CYS A 122 19.24 4.55 2.23
CA CYS A 122 20.20 5.66 2.24
C CYS A 122 20.25 6.37 3.60
N CYS A 123 19.10 6.56 4.25
CA CYS A 123 19.02 7.18 5.57
C CYS A 123 19.65 6.31 6.68
N VAL A 124 19.53 4.98 6.60
CA VAL A 124 20.19 4.05 7.52
C VAL A 124 21.71 4.10 7.37
N CYS A 125 22.22 4.18 6.14
CA CYS A 125 23.66 4.26 5.88
C CYS A 125 24.27 5.61 6.32
N VAL A 126 23.58 6.73 6.10
CA VAL A 126 24.06 8.07 6.48
C VAL A 126 23.91 8.31 7.99
N GLY A 127 22.84 7.82 8.62
CA GLY A 127 22.69 7.85 10.08
C GLY A 127 23.76 7.02 10.80
N GLY A 128 24.12 5.87 10.23
CA GLY A 128 25.25 5.07 10.71
C GLY A 128 26.60 5.79 10.57
N LEU A 129 26.86 6.44 9.43
CA LEU A 129 28.10 7.20 9.21
C LEU A 129 28.23 8.42 10.14
N ASN A 130 27.15 9.15 10.40
CA ASN A 130 27.17 10.27 11.34
C ASN A 130 27.35 9.79 12.80
N SER A 131 26.71 8.69 13.20
CA SER A 131 26.90 8.10 14.53
C SER A 131 28.34 7.59 14.73
N MET A 132 28.94 6.99 13.71
CA MET A 132 30.31 6.49 13.76
C MET A 132 31.33 7.64 13.76
N ALA A 133 31.06 8.73 13.03
CA ALA A 133 31.87 9.93 13.07
C ALA A 133 31.80 10.66 14.42
N ASP A 134 30.63 10.68 15.06
CA ASP A 134 30.46 11.23 16.41
C ASP A 134 31.13 10.36 17.49
N ASP A 135 31.10 9.03 17.36
CA ASP A 135 31.83 8.13 18.27
C ASP A 135 33.35 8.24 18.11
N VAL A 136 33.86 8.38 16.89
CA VAL A 136 35.29 8.62 16.64
C VAL A 136 35.73 9.97 17.21
N ARG A 137 34.91 11.03 17.11
CA ARG A 137 35.20 12.33 17.75
C ARG A 137 35.20 12.25 19.27
N ARG A 138 34.31 11.48 19.87
CA ARG A 138 34.30 11.27 21.34
C ARG A 138 35.51 10.47 21.82
N GLN A 139 36.01 9.53 21.02
CA GLN A 139 37.22 8.77 21.37
C GLN A 139 38.50 9.61 21.27
N GLN A 140 38.57 10.59 20.36
CA GLN A 140 39.74 11.48 20.26
C GLN A 140 39.82 12.56 21.34
N GLN A 141 38.77 12.77 22.14
CA GLN A 141 38.74 13.81 23.18
C GLN A 141 39.25 13.31 24.55
N TRP A 142 39.75 12.08 24.61
CA TRP A 142 40.21 11.40 25.84
C TRP A 142 41.73 11.15 25.89
N GLU A 143 42.54 11.85 25.08
CA GLU A 143 43.99 11.85 25.29
C GLU A 143 44.37 13.03 26.21
N PRO A 144 44.70 12.79 27.49
CA PRO A 144 45.27 13.84 28.32
C PRO A 144 46.67 14.18 27.80
N GLU A 145 46.90 15.47 27.54
CA GLU A 145 48.24 16.02 27.31
C GLU A 145 49.14 15.63 28.50
N CYS A 146 50.20 14.87 28.22
CA CYS A 146 51.30 14.57 29.14
C CYS A 146 52.59 15.15 28.56
#